data_AF-A0A7Y3IE03-F1
#
_entry.id   AF-A0A7Y3IE03-F1
#
_cell.length_a   1.000
_cell.length_b   1.000
_cell.length_c   1.000
_cell.angle_alpha   90.00
_cell.angle_beta   90.00
_cell.angle_gamma   90.00
#
_symmetry.space_group_name_H-M   'P 1'
#
loop_
_entity.id
_entity.type
_entity.pdbx_description
1 polymer ?
#
loop_
_entity_poly.entity_id
_entity_poly.type
_entity_poly.pdbx_seq_one_letter_code
_entity_poly.pdbx_strand_id
1 'polypeptide(L)'
;MKAPRSPFWTVALLIAGASACTQPTVPGDENPPLVDLGDPVAGELAFQEECASCHASRDGFDLAHFGYSDTTILRRAVGHVDTATALDIVAHIRSLGVTREGPDLRIFQPGGNLLGGDLEFATGLFGSDDWPDTLSTAGLMALHPRDVPVAVPFPLWSDEQSNRDWLPDAPFPDALLDFGEGEARARLDEYRRTRSIQDLITALQTLVASDREADNPEAPCVELLDRLEPAACFDARRWVSSFGAQFMLRHNLNASVHNTLHDVWWDIGHVARRTVLSDGFEGEIPDALEN
;
A
#
# COMPACT_ATOMS: atom_id res chain seq x y z
N MET A 1 42.62 9.90 -62.54
CA MET A 1 43.29 11.22 -62.53
C MET A 1 42.34 12.20 -61.87
N LYS A 2 42.63 12.60 -60.63
CA LYS A 2 43.05 13.95 -60.19
C LYS A 2 41.92 14.99 -60.19
N ALA A 3 41.51 15.36 -58.97
CA ALA A 3 40.74 16.54 -58.62
C ALA A 3 41.51 17.85 -58.88
N PRO A 4 40.81 19.00 -58.87
CA PRO A 4 41.13 20.07 -57.91
C PRO A 4 39.87 20.66 -57.26
N ARG A 5 39.79 20.72 -55.92
CA ARG A 5 40.18 21.83 -55.00
C ARG A 5 39.22 23.03 -54.98
N SER A 6 38.73 23.26 -53.76
CA SER A 6 37.87 24.32 -53.21
C SER A 6 38.42 25.76 -53.31
N PRO A 7 37.65 26.79 -52.93
CA PRO A 7 37.67 27.23 -51.53
C PRO A 7 36.31 27.67 -50.92
N PHE A 8 36.16 27.34 -49.64
CA PHE A 8 35.65 28.16 -48.51
C PHE A 8 34.52 29.18 -48.78
N TRP A 9 33.38 29.04 -48.09
CA TRP A 9 32.97 29.91 -46.97
C TRP A 9 31.98 29.19 -46.04
N THR A 10 32.22 29.39 -44.75
CA THR A 10 31.61 28.77 -43.57
C THR A 10 30.37 29.52 -43.13
N VAL A 11 29.26 28.83 -42.82
CA VAL A 11 28.34 29.22 -41.74
C VAL A 11 27.84 27.94 -41.07
N ALA A 12 28.33 27.68 -39.86
CA ALA A 12 27.78 26.66 -38.97
C ALA A 12 26.71 27.32 -38.10
N LEU A 13 25.46 26.85 -38.19
CA LEU A 13 24.42 27.17 -37.23
C LEU A 13 24.27 25.97 -36.28
N LEU A 14 24.75 26.12 -35.05
CA LEU A 14 24.50 25.21 -33.94
C LEU A 14 23.05 25.42 -33.47
N ILE A 15 22.17 24.46 -33.74
CA ILE A 15 20.89 24.35 -33.04
C ILE A 15 21.06 23.26 -31.99
N ALA A 16 21.22 23.70 -30.74
CA ALA A 16 21.06 22.85 -29.56
C ALA A 16 19.56 22.58 -29.38
N GLY A 17 19.09 21.43 -29.87
CA GLY A 17 17.78 20.89 -29.55
C GLY A 17 17.88 20.04 -28.30
N ALA A 18 17.39 20.54 -27.17
CA ALA A 18 17.20 19.74 -25.97
C ALA A 18 16.17 18.63 -26.24
N SER A 19 16.58 17.38 -26.13
CA SER A 19 15.66 16.23 -26.11
C SER A 19 14.87 16.26 -24.80
N ALA A 20 13.67 16.83 -24.84
CA ALA A 20 12.67 16.59 -23.81
C ALA A 20 12.06 15.20 -24.06
N CYS A 21 12.29 14.28 -23.13
CA CYS A 21 11.61 12.99 -23.09
C CYS A 21 10.10 13.24 -22.88
N THR A 22 9.30 13.02 -23.93
CA THR A 22 7.84 12.95 -23.81
C THR A 22 7.46 11.71 -23.03
N GLN A 23 6.97 11.87 -21.80
CA GLN A 23 6.20 10.82 -21.12
C GLN A 23 4.88 10.57 -21.86
N PRO A 24 4.39 9.33 -21.96
CA PRO A 24 3.10 9.04 -22.55
C PRO A 24 1.98 9.57 -21.64
N THR A 25 1.20 10.50 -22.15
CA THR A 25 -0.06 10.97 -21.54
C THR A 25 -1.09 9.84 -21.54
N VAL A 26 -1.52 9.43 -20.35
CA VAL A 26 -2.73 8.61 -20.15
C VAL A 26 -3.95 9.47 -20.50
N PRO A 27 -4.88 9.03 -21.36
CA PRO A 27 -6.10 9.78 -21.64
C PRO A 27 -7.12 9.56 -20.51
N GLY A 28 -7.46 10.62 -19.76
CA GLY A 28 -8.48 10.53 -18.71
C GLY A 28 -8.71 11.78 -17.83
N ASP A 29 -7.79 12.74 -17.75
CA ASP A 29 -7.95 13.93 -16.88
C ASP A 29 -8.42 15.16 -17.65
N GLU A 30 -9.74 15.25 -17.91
CA GLU A 30 -10.39 16.51 -18.36
C GLU A 30 -11.20 17.19 -17.24
N ASN A 31 -10.75 17.08 -15.98
CA ASN A 31 -11.12 18.09 -14.99
C ASN A 31 -10.28 19.35 -15.27
N PRO A 32 -10.86 20.57 -15.22
CA PRO A 32 -10.02 21.77 -15.24
C PRO A 32 -8.97 21.59 -14.15
N PRO A 33 -7.68 21.79 -14.44
CA PRO A 33 -6.68 21.55 -13.42
C PRO A 33 -7.06 22.43 -12.23
N LEU A 34 -7.00 21.87 -11.02
CA LEU A 34 -6.89 22.68 -9.81
C LEU A 34 -5.54 23.41 -9.96
N VAL A 35 -5.52 24.46 -10.78
CA VAL A 35 -4.35 25.27 -11.09
C VAL A 35 -4.17 26.16 -9.87
N ASP A 36 -3.06 25.95 -9.15
CA ASP A 36 -2.52 26.88 -8.14
C ASP A 36 -3.44 27.20 -6.94
N LEU A 37 -4.31 26.28 -6.55
CA LEU A 37 -5.03 26.41 -5.28
C LEU A 37 -4.30 25.63 -4.19
N GLY A 38 -3.90 26.35 -3.15
CA GLY A 38 -3.29 25.82 -1.95
C GLY A 38 -1.80 26.11 -1.81
N ASP A 39 -1.34 26.24 -0.57
CA ASP A 39 0.07 26.38 -0.20
C ASP A 39 0.61 25.00 0.24
N PRO A 40 1.58 24.40 -0.48
CA PRO A 40 2.12 23.09 -0.11
C PRO A 40 2.81 23.10 1.26
N VAL A 41 3.36 24.22 1.73
CA VAL A 41 3.98 24.30 3.06
C VAL A 41 2.91 24.27 4.15
N ALA A 42 1.82 25.03 3.97
CA ALA A 42 0.67 24.95 4.87
C ALA A 42 0.03 23.56 4.83
N GLY A 43 -0.02 22.94 3.65
CA GLY A 43 -0.56 21.59 3.44
C GLY A 43 0.23 20.50 4.14
N GLU A 44 1.56 20.58 4.15
CA GLU A 44 2.41 19.64 4.90
C GLU A 44 2.10 19.71 6.40
N LEU A 45 2.00 20.91 6.96
CA LEU A 45 1.66 21.12 8.38
C LEU A 45 0.26 20.58 8.70
N ALA A 46 -0.74 20.93 7.90
CA ALA A 46 -2.10 20.44 8.07
C ALA A 46 -2.17 18.91 7.96
N PHE A 47 -1.43 18.30 7.03
CA PHE A 47 -1.37 16.85 6.91
C PHE A 47 -0.78 16.19 8.16
N GLN A 48 0.29 16.76 8.73
CA GLN A 48 0.89 16.25 9.96
C GLN A 48 -0.06 16.32 11.16
N GLU A 49 -0.87 17.37 11.25
CA GLU A 49 -1.80 17.59 12.36
C GLU A 49 -3.05 16.72 12.24
N GLU A 50 -3.62 16.62 11.03
CA GLU A 50 -4.97 16.10 10.84
C GLU A 50 -5.02 14.70 10.20
N CYS A 51 -3.97 14.30 9.46
CA CYS A 51 -3.98 13.07 8.65
C CYS A 51 -2.94 12.04 9.08
N ALA A 52 -1.83 12.45 9.68
CA ALA A 52 -0.68 11.59 9.97
C ALA A 52 -0.95 10.49 11.02
N SER A 53 -2.05 10.55 11.76
CA SER A 53 -2.45 9.52 12.71
C SER A 53 -2.97 8.25 12.00
N CYS A 54 -3.79 8.40 10.95
CA CYS A 54 -4.27 7.28 10.12
C CYS A 54 -3.28 6.94 9.00
N HIS A 55 -2.63 7.93 8.40
CA HIS A 55 -1.65 7.72 7.34
C HIS A 55 -0.29 7.34 7.93
N ALA A 56 -0.02 6.03 7.99
CA ALA A 56 1.14 5.48 8.69
C ALA A 56 2.51 6.07 8.28
N SER A 57 2.65 6.54 7.04
CA SER A 57 3.89 7.16 6.56
C SER A 57 4.03 8.66 6.88
N ARG A 58 2.93 9.27 7.35
CA ARG A 58 2.79 10.62 7.91
C ARG A 58 2.97 11.80 6.98
N ASP A 59 3.37 11.62 5.73
CA ASP A 59 3.64 12.74 4.82
C ASP A 59 2.74 12.74 3.57
N GLY A 60 1.83 11.77 3.46
CA GLY A 60 0.91 11.64 2.33
C GLY A 60 1.49 10.91 1.11
N PHE A 61 2.63 10.22 1.28
CA PHE A 61 3.21 9.37 0.24
C PHE A 61 2.22 8.36 -0.32
N ASP A 62 1.39 7.72 0.48
CA ASP A 62 0.39 6.77 -0.01
C ASP A 62 -0.60 7.44 -0.97
N LEU A 63 -1.12 8.60 -0.60
CA LEU A 63 -2.03 9.36 -1.48
C LEU A 63 -1.36 9.73 -2.81
N ALA A 64 -0.09 10.15 -2.77
CA ALA A 64 0.64 10.50 -3.99
C ALA A 64 1.07 9.27 -4.81
N HIS A 65 1.57 8.23 -4.16
CA HIS A 65 2.13 7.03 -4.79
C HIS A 65 1.05 6.22 -5.48
N PHE A 66 -0.13 6.06 -4.87
CA PHE A 66 -1.26 5.36 -5.48
C PHE A 66 -2.13 6.26 -6.37
N GLY A 67 -1.64 7.45 -6.72
CA GLY A 67 -2.23 8.28 -7.77
C GLY A 67 -3.66 8.74 -7.49
N TYR A 68 -4.01 9.00 -6.22
CA TYR A 68 -5.33 9.53 -5.90
C TYR A 68 -5.56 10.87 -6.58
N SER A 69 -6.73 11.04 -7.19
CA SER A 69 -7.08 12.31 -7.83
C SER A 69 -7.19 13.42 -6.78
N ASP A 70 -6.82 14.65 -7.16
CA ASP A 70 -6.99 15.83 -6.33
C ASP A 70 -8.43 15.94 -5.80
N THR A 71 -9.43 15.61 -6.63
CA THR A 71 -10.85 15.65 -6.22
C THR A 71 -11.20 14.60 -5.17
N THR A 72 -10.59 13.42 -5.24
CA THR A 72 -10.77 12.37 -4.24
C THR A 72 -10.16 12.79 -2.91
N ILE A 73 -8.92 13.31 -2.94
CA ILE A 73 -8.22 13.80 -1.75
C ILE A 73 -9.01 14.96 -1.12
N LEU A 74 -9.40 15.95 -1.91
CA LEU A 74 -10.19 17.09 -1.44
C LEU A 74 -11.49 16.65 -0.77
N ARG A 75 -12.28 15.80 -1.43
CA ARG A 75 -13.57 15.32 -0.91
C ARG A 75 -13.43 14.55 0.41
N ARG A 76 -12.36 13.77 0.58
CA ARG A 76 -12.09 13.05 1.84
C ARG A 76 -11.60 14.00 2.93
N ALA A 77 -10.67 14.89 2.61
CA ALA A 77 -10.11 15.85 3.55
C ALA A 77 -11.17 16.81 4.13
N VAL A 78 -12.16 17.25 3.34
CA VAL A 78 -13.23 18.14 3.85
C VAL A 78 -14.15 17.49 4.89
N GLY A 79 -14.05 16.17 5.10
CA GLY A 79 -14.69 15.49 6.24
C GLY A 79 -14.01 15.80 7.59
N HIS A 80 -12.77 16.29 7.55
CA HIS A 80 -11.92 16.51 8.73
C HIS A 80 -11.51 17.98 8.88
N VAL A 81 -11.25 18.67 7.78
CA VAL A 81 -10.78 20.07 7.74
C VAL A 81 -11.67 20.94 6.86
N ASP A 82 -11.47 22.26 6.88
CA ASP A 82 -12.16 23.14 5.94
C ASP A 82 -11.64 23.01 4.51
N THR A 83 -12.37 23.57 3.54
CA THR A 83 -12.03 23.46 2.11
C THR A 83 -10.70 24.14 1.76
N ALA A 84 -10.33 25.23 2.43
CA ALA A 84 -9.06 25.91 2.13
C ALA A 84 -7.89 25.04 2.59
N THR A 85 -7.94 24.52 3.82
CA THR A 85 -6.94 23.58 4.35
C THR A 85 -6.86 22.31 3.50
N ALA A 86 -8.00 21.78 3.04
CA ALA A 86 -8.01 20.62 2.16
C ALA A 86 -7.34 20.88 0.80
N LEU A 87 -7.46 22.10 0.25
CA LEU A 87 -6.73 22.50 -0.96
C LEU A 87 -5.22 22.61 -0.70
N ASP A 88 -4.81 23.14 0.47
CA ASP A 88 -3.40 23.16 0.88
C ASP A 88 -2.83 21.73 0.94
N ILE A 89 -3.58 20.79 1.54
CA ILE A 89 -3.19 19.36 1.58
C ILE A 89 -3.03 18.80 0.16
N VAL A 90 -3.97 19.05 -0.75
CA VAL A 90 -3.85 18.62 -2.16
C VAL A 90 -2.58 19.19 -2.81
N ALA A 91 -2.28 20.47 -2.58
CA ALA A 91 -1.06 21.10 -3.08
C ALA A 91 0.20 20.42 -2.53
N HIS A 92 0.22 20.07 -1.24
CA HIS A 92 1.31 19.31 -0.60
C HIS A 92 1.50 17.93 -1.25
N ILE A 93 0.44 17.12 -1.37
CA ILE A 93 0.52 15.76 -1.94
C ILE A 93 1.08 15.80 -3.37
N ARG A 94 0.67 16.79 -4.18
CA ARG A 94 1.20 16.99 -5.53
C ARG A 94 2.70 17.30 -5.55
N SER A 95 3.22 17.93 -4.50
CA SER A 95 4.61 18.38 -4.43
C SER A 95 5.61 17.25 -4.11
N LEU A 96 5.15 16.11 -3.58
CA LEU A 96 6.00 15.03 -3.06
C LEU A 96 6.92 14.35 -4.10
N GLY A 97 6.69 14.55 -5.41
CA GLY A 97 7.60 14.08 -6.46
C GLY A 97 7.82 12.56 -6.51
N VAL A 98 6.84 11.78 -6.07
CA VAL A 98 6.91 10.30 -6.02
C VAL A 98 6.48 9.67 -7.34
N THR A 99 6.98 8.46 -7.62
CA THR A 99 6.45 7.63 -8.71
C THR A 99 4.98 7.32 -8.43
N ARG A 100 4.12 7.59 -9.43
CA ARG A 100 2.69 7.34 -9.35
C ARG A 100 2.34 6.01 -9.99
N GLU A 101 1.62 5.19 -9.23
CA GLU A 101 0.90 4.01 -9.65
C GLU A 101 -0.59 4.33 -9.73
N GLY A 102 -1.36 3.50 -10.44
CA GLY A 102 -2.81 3.66 -10.52
C GLY A 102 -3.50 3.34 -9.18
N PRO A 103 -4.64 3.99 -8.87
CA PRO A 103 -5.39 3.72 -7.64
C PRO A 103 -5.93 2.29 -7.59
N ASP A 104 -6.14 1.67 -8.76
CA ASP A 104 -6.62 0.30 -8.90
C ASP A 104 -5.50 -0.76 -8.83
N LEU A 105 -4.26 -0.35 -8.56
CA LEU A 105 -3.13 -1.26 -8.49
C LEU A 105 -3.23 -2.15 -7.23
N ARG A 106 -3.17 -3.46 -7.45
CA ARG A 106 -3.03 -4.47 -6.38
C ARG A 106 -1.56 -4.83 -6.24
N ILE A 107 -0.82 -4.01 -5.52
CA ILE A 107 0.64 -4.18 -5.33
C ILE A 107 1.05 -5.53 -4.72
N PHE A 108 0.10 -6.24 -4.09
CA PHE A 108 0.32 -7.55 -3.50
C PHE A 108 -0.35 -8.69 -4.26
N GLN A 109 -0.91 -8.43 -5.46
CA GLN A 109 -1.48 -9.48 -6.30
C GLN A 109 -0.37 -10.48 -6.69
N PRO A 110 -0.47 -11.76 -6.29
CA PRO A 110 0.47 -12.79 -6.71
C PRO A 110 0.51 -12.92 -8.23
N GLY A 111 1.69 -13.14 -8.79
CA GLY A 111 1.93 -13.28 -10.24
C GLY A 111 1.66 -12.01 -11.05
N GLY A 112 1.33 -10.89 -10.41
CA GLY A 112 1.10 -9.58 -11.04
C GLY A 112 -0.18 -9.46 -11.86
N ASN A 113 -0.99 -10.53 -11.98
CA ASN A 113 -2.22 -10.54 -12.76
C ASN A 113 -3.33 -11.29 -12.00
N LEU A 114 -4.57 -10.85 -12.21
CA LEU A 114 -5.77 -11.53 -11.72
C LEU A 114 -6.26 -12.52 -12.77
N LEU A 115 -6.44 -13.78 -12.39
CA LEU A 115 -7.00 -14.80 -13.28
C LEU A 115 -8.54 -14.75 -13.25
N GLY A 116 -9.16 -15.26 -14.31
CA GLY A 116 -10.62 -15.32 -14.46
C GLY A 116 -11.30 -16.46 -13.68
N GLY A 117 -10.55 -17.42 -13.17
CA GLY A 117 -11.09 -18.55 -12.39
C GLY A 117 -10.13 -19.74 -12.24
N ASP A 118 -10.63 -20.80 -11.63
CA ASP A 118 -9.84 -21.98 -11.25
C ASP A 118 -9.32 -22.77 -12.46
N LEU A 119 -10.09 -22.84 -13.55
CA LEU A 119 -9.64 -23.45 -14.82
C LEU A 119 -8.39 -22.75 -15.38
N GLU A 120 -8.38 -21.41 -15.36
CA GLU A 120 -7.23 -20.64 -15.84
C GLU A 120 -6.03 -20.79 -14.91
N PHE A 121 -6.28 -20.82 -13.60
CA PHE A 121 -5.26 -21.12 -12.59
C PHE A 121 -4.62 -22.49 -12.81
N ALA A 122 -5.42 -23.56 -12.90
CA ALA A 122 -4.93 -24.92 -13.06
C ALA A 122 -4.20 -25.09 -14.40
N THR A 123 -4.80 -24.61 -15.50
CA THR A 123 -4.17 -24.66 -16.83
C THR A 123 -2.88 -23.86 -16.88
N GLY A 124 -2.83 -22.69 -16.25
CA GLY A 124 -1.63 -21.84 -16.21
C GLY A 124 -0.50 -22.43 -15.37
N LEU A 125 -0.83 -23.00 -14.21
CA LEU A 125 0.17 -23.53 -13.28
C LEU A 125 0.64 -24.95 -13.64
N PHE A 126 -0.30 -25.79 -14.07
CA PHE A 126 -0.07 -27.23 -14.28
C PHE A 126 -0.07 -27.64 -15.75
N GLY A 127 -0.55 -26.79 -16.66
CA GLY A 127 -0.69 -27.09 -18.08
C GLY A 127 -2.00 -27.80 -18.45
N SER A 128 -2.83 -28.14 -17.47
CA SER A 128 -4.14 -28.79 -17.61
C SER A 128 -5.04 -28.44 -16.44
N ASP A 129 -6.34 -28.65 -16.61
CA ASP A 129 -7.35 -28.56 -15.54
C ASP A 129 -7.38 -29.82 -14.66
N ASP A 130 -6.20 -30.28 -14.25
CA ASP A 130 -6.01 -31.53 -13.51
C ASP A 130 -4.80 -31.39 -12.57
N TRP A 131 -4.88 -32.03 -11.41
CA TRP A 131 -3.71 -32.14 -10.53
C TRP A 131 -2.66 -33.06 -11.18
N PRO A 132 -1.40 -32.62 -11.36
CA PRO A 132 -0.41 -33.47 -12.03
C PRO A 132 -0.02 -34.67 -11.16
N ASP A 133 -0.20 -35.88 -11.69
CA ASP A 133 0.23 -37.13 -11.05
C ASP A 133 1.73 -37.17 -10.75
N THR A 134 2.53 -36.36 -11.47
CA THR A 134 3.98 -36.26 -11.31
C THR A 134 4.43 -35.15 -10.35
N LEU A 135 3.51 -34.34 -9.81
CA LEU A 135 3.87 -33.25 -8.93
C LEU A 135 4.30 -33.79 -7.55
N SER A 136 5.60 -33.82 -7.32
CA SER A 136 6.15 -34.16 -6.00
C SER A 136 5.96 -33.02 -5.00
N THR A 137 5.97 -33.34 -3.70
CA THR A 137 6.01 -32.32 -2.63
C THR A 137 7.15 -31.33 -2.80
N ALA A 138 8.34 -31.80 -3.21
CA ALA A 138 9.48 -30.93 -3.47
C ALA A 138 9.22 -29.98 -4.65
N GLY A 139 8.53 -30.46 -5.69
CA GLY A 139 8.10 -29.62 -6.82
C GLY A 139 7.08 -28.57 -6.41
N LEU A 140 6.10 -28.95 -5.59
CA LEU A 140 5.11 -28.01 -5.03
C LEU A 140 5.79 -26.95 -4.15
N MET A 141 6.71 -27.34 -3.27
CA MET A 141 7.44 -26.42 -2.39
C MET A 141 8.46 -25.55 -3.14
N ALA A 142 8.84 -25.93 -4.36
CA ALA A 142 9.69 -25.11 -5.22
C ALA A 142 8.91 -23.97 -5.90
N LEU A 143 7.58 -24.03 -5.93
CA LEU A 143 6.76 -22.91 -6.41
C LEU A 143 6.82 -21.78 -5.40
N HIS A 144 7.15 -20.59 -5.88
CA HIS A 144 7.13 -19.39 -5.06
C HIS A 144 5.71 -18.79 -5.11
N PRO A 145 4.96 -18.74 -3.99
CA PRO A 145 3.54 -18.35 -4.02
C PRO A 145 3.29 -16.95 -4.56
N ARG A 146 4.26 -16.03 -4.43
CA ARG A 146 4.13 -14.66 -4.99
C ARG A 146 4.21 -14.63 -6.51
N ASP A 147 4.71 -15.68 -7.14
CA ASP A 147 4.91 -15.72 -8.59
C ASP A 147 3.77 -16.45 -9.30
N VAL A 148 2.88 -17.09 -8.54
CA VAL A 148 1.74 -17.84 -9.04
C VAL A 148 0.52 -16.92 -9.11
N PRO A 149 0.02 -16.56 -10.31
CA PRO A 149 -1.21 -15.79 -10.43
C PRO A 149 -2.39 -16.56 -9.83
N VAL A 150 -3.35 -15.85 -9.25
CA VAL A 150 -4.53 -16.45 -8.63
C VAL A 150 -5.80 -15.74 -9.10
N ALA A 151 -6.93 -16.44 -9.06
CA ALA A 151 -8.24 -15.88 -9.42
C ALA A 151 -8.87 -15.04 -8.29
N VAL A 152 -8.32 -15.13 -7.08
CA VAL A 152 -8.79 -14.34 -5.94
C VAL A 152 -8.17 -12.94 -6.01
N PRO A 153 -8.96 -11.87 -6.08
CA PRO A 153 -8.44 -10.51 -6.06
C PRO A 153 -7.92 -10.17 -4.66
N PHE A 154 -6.68 -9.72 -4.60
CA PHE A 154 -6.13 -9.16 -3.35
C PHE A 154 -6.66 -7.73 -3.16
N PRO A 155 -6.69 -7.22 -1.91
CA PRO A 155 -7.22 -5.89 -1.64
C PRO A 155 -6.51 -4.78 -2.41
N LEU A 156 -7.30 -3.78 -2.82
CA LEU A 156 -6.81 -2.49 -3.31
C LEU A 156 -6.16 -1.70 -2.19
N TRP A 157 -5.34 -0.70 -2.55
CA TRP A 157 -4.76 0.17 -1.54
C TRP A 157 -5.84 0.96 -0.78
N SER A 158 -6.76 1.63 -1.47
CA SER A 158 -8.05 2.02 -0.89
C SER A 158 -9.20 1.84 -1.88
N ASP A 159 -10.37 1.48 -1.37
CA ASP A 159 -11.59 1.21 -2.13
C ASP A 159 -12.78 1.83 -1.40
N GLU A 160 -13.48 2.77 -2.03
CA GLU A 160 -14.60 3.46 -1.39
C GLU A 160 -15.84 2.58 -1.25
N GLN A 161 -15.88 1.44 -1.94
CA GLN A 161 -17.00 0.52 -1.92
C GLN A 161 -16.83 -0.55 -0.83
N SER A 162 -15.66 -0.63 -0.20
CA SER A 162 -15.29 -1.71 0.72
C SER A 162 -14.33 -1.23 1.79
N ASN A 163 -14.62 -1.53 3.06
CA ASN A 163 -13.70 -1.30 4.18
C ASN A 163 -12.60 -2.39 4.30
N ARG A 164 -12.46 -3.25 3.29
CA ARG A 164 -11.48 -4.36 3.28
C ARG A 164 -10.22 -4.02 2.48
N ASP A 165 -10.01 -2.74 2.19
CA ASP A 165 -8.80 -2.26 1.55
C ASP A 165 -7.60 -2.22 2.50
N TRP A 166 -6.43 -1.80 2.02
CA TRP A 166 -5.22 -1.71 2.84
C TRP A 166 -5.18 -0.44 3.71
N LEU A 167 -5.83 0.65 3.31
CA LEU A 167 -5.70 1.92 4.00
C LEU A 167 -6.41 1.86 5.36
N PRO A 168 -5.74 2.20 6.48
CA PRO A 168 -6.40 2.20 7.78
C PRO A 168 -7.46 3.29 7.86
N ASP A 169 -8.65 2.95 8.37
CA ASP A 169 -9.73 3.91 8.60
C ASP A 169 -9.55 4.69 9.92
N ALA A 170 -8.71 4.18 10.82
CA ALA A 170 -8.45 4.77 12.13
C ALA A 170 -6.94 4.77 12.45
N PRO A 171 -6.49 5.64 13.37
CA PRO A 171 -5.13 5.59 13.88
C PRO A 171 -4.85 4.27 14.60
N PHE A 172 -3.57 3.90 14.72
CA PHE A 172 -3.19 2.84 15.64
C PHE A 172 -3.58 3.25 17.07
N PRO A 173 -4.29 2.40 17.85
CA PRO A 173 -4.89 2.82 19.11
C PRO A 173 -3.86 3.31 20.14
N ASP A 174 -4.12 4.45 20.76
CA ASP A 174 -3.23 5.03 21.80
C ASP A 174 -3.05 4.08 22.99
N ALA A 175 -4.10 3.34 23.36
CA ALA A 175 -4.03 2.32 24.42
C ALA A 175 -3.00 1.20 24.15
N LEU A 176 -2.69 0.94 22.88
CA LEU A 176 -1.63 0.00 22.50
C LEU A 176 -0.26 0.70 22.43
N LEU A 177 -0.23 1.95 22.01
CA LEU A 177 1.00 2.76 21.95
C LEU A 177 1.57 3.08 23.33
N ASP A 178 0.70 3.34 24.30
CA ASP A 178 1.04 3.87 25.63
C ASP A 178 1.10 2.79 26.73
N PHE A 179 0.72 1.55 26.41
CA PHE A 179 0.86 0.43 27.33
C PHE A 179 2.33 0.17 27.67
N GLY A 180 2.60 -0.33 28.89
CA GLY A 180 3.94 -0.77 29.29
C GLY A 180 5.00 0.35 29.20
N GLU A 181 4.71 1.52 29.76
CA GLU A 181 5.57 2.72 29.71
C GLU A 181 5.74 3.32 28.29
N GLY A 182 4.88 2.94 27.33
CA GLY A 182 4.86 3.53 26.00
C GLY A 182 5.96 3.02 25.07
N GLU A 183 6.40 1.77 25.23
CA GLU A 183 7.48 1.21 24.41
C GLU A 183 7.13 1.23 22.92
N ALA A 184 5.90 0.87 22.54
CA ALA A 184 5.45 0.88 21.15
C ALA A 184 5.53 2.29 20.54
N ARG A 185 5.08 3.32 21.27
CA ARG A 185 5.24 4.72 20.86
C ARG A 185 6.72 5.09 20.67
N ALA A 186 7.57 4.75 21.64
CA ALA A 186 8.98 5.07 21.60
C ALA A 186 9.70 4.45 20.39
N ARG A 187 9.39 3.18 20.04
CA ARG A 187 9.97 2.53 18.85
C ARG A 187 9.48 3.13 17.54
N LEU A 188 8.20 3.47 17.48
CA LEU A 188 7.61 4.12 16.31
C LEU A 188 8.24 5.51 16.07
N ASP A 189 8.44 6.29 17.13
CA ASP A 189 9.08 7.60 17.05
C ASP A 189 10.57 7.51 16.71
N GLU A 190 11.27 6.50 17.22
CA GLU A 190 12.66 6.23 16.84
C GLU A 190 12.78 5.93 15.34
N TYR A 191 11.93 5.05 14.79
CA TYR A 191 11.87 4.82 13.35
C TYR A 191 11.57 6.10 12.58
N ARG A 192 10.63 6.93 13.04
CA ARG A 192 10.27 8.18 12.35
C ARG A 192 11.44 9.15 12.28
N ARG A 193 12.33 9.11 13.29
CA ARG A 193 13.54 9.92 13.36
C ARG A 193 14.67 9.39 12.47
N THR A 194 14.90 8.07 12.46
CA THR A 194 16.06 7.47 11.78
C THR A 194 15.76 7.00 10.36
N ARG A 195 14.51 6.59 10.10
CA ARG A 195 14.02 5.95 8.87
C ARG A 195 14.86 4.74 8.46
N SER A 196 15.44 4.03 9.43
CA SER A 196 16.25 2.84 9.18
C SER A 196 15.40 1.57 9.10
N ILE A 197 15.83 0.58 8.30
CA ILE A 197 15.16 -0.72 8.21
C ILE A 197 15.18 -1.47 9.56
N GLN A 198 16.25 -1.30 10.35
CA GLN A 198 16.37 -1.96 11.65
C GLN A 198 15.33 -1.42 12.63
N ASP A 199 15.17 -0.10 12.68
CA ASP A 199 14.19 0.53 13.58
C ASP A 199 12.77 0.27 13.11
N LEU A 200 12.54 0.14 11.80
CA LEU A 200 11.26 -0.31 11.25
C LEU A 200 10.90 -1.71 11.78
N ILE A 201 11.83 -2.66 11.66
CA ILE A 201 11.61 -4.04 12.10
C ILE A 201 11.28 -4.06 13.59
N THR A 202 12.04 -3.32 14.40
CA THR A 202 11.78 -3.23 15.84
C THR A 202 10.42 -2.59 16.13
N ALA A 203 10.06 -1.49 15.46
CA ALA A 203 8.76 -0.85 15.62
C ALA A 203 7.60 -1.80 15.27
N LEU A 204 7.69 -2.50 14.15
CA LEU A 204 6.68 -3.48 13.73
C LEU A 204 6.52 -4.61 14.76
N GLN A 205 7.63 -5.16 15.26
CA GLN A 205 7.59 -6.22 16.28
C GLN A 205 6.90 -5.75 17.55
N THR A 206 7.22 -4.53 18.01
CA THR A 206 6.63 -3.99 19.23
C THR A 206 5.14 -3.67 19.05
N LEU A 207 4.73 -3.12 17.89
CA LEU A 207 3.31 -2.89 17.59
C LEU A 207 2.52 -4.20 17.55
N VAL A 208 3.05 -5.23 16.88
CA VAL A 208 2.47 -6.59 16.84
C VAL A 208 2.39 -7.24 18.20
N ALA A 209 3.35 -7.00 19.08
CA ALA A 209 3.33 -7.51 20.44
C ALA A 209 2.28 -6.78 21.28
N SER A 210 2.15 -5.46 21.11
CA SER A 210 1.24 -4.63 21.91
C SER A 210 -0.24 -5.03 21.78
N ASP A 211 -0.69 -5.41 20.59
CA ASP A 211 -2.08 -5.83 20.36
C ASP A 211 -2.39 -7.27 20.84
N ARG A 212 -1.34 -8.04 21.21
CA ARG A 212 -1.39 -9.42 21.71
C ARG A 212 -1.07 -9.50 23.21
N GLU A 213 -0.76 -8.38 23.85
CA GLU A 213 -0.29 -8.36 25.23
C GLU A 213 -1.43 -8.74 26.19
N ALA A 214 -1.30 -9.88 26.86
CA ALA A 214 -2.36 -10.42 27.69
C ALA A 214 -2.64 -9.54 28.92
N ASP A 215 -1.62 -8.85 29.42
CA ASP A 215 -1.77 -7.93 30.55
C ASP A 215 -2.38 -6.58 30.16
N ASN A 216 -2.49 -6.28 28.86
CA ASN A 216 -3.21 -5.11 28.37
C ASN A 216 -4.70 -5.44 28.21
N PRO A 217 -5.62 -4.84 28.99
CA PRO A 217 -7.05 -5.09 28.84
C PRO A 217 -7.62 -4.57 27.51
N GLU A 218 -6.91 -3.66 26.83
CA GLU A 218 -7.33 -3.04 25.57
C GLU A 218 -6.66 -3.70 24.34
N ALA A 219 -5.86 -4.76 24.53
CA ALA A 219 -5.26 -5.52 23.44
C ALA A 219 -6.32 -6.37 22.71
N PRO A 220 -6.62 -6.08 21.42
CA PRO A 220 -7.75 -6.71 20.73
C PRO A 220 -7.42 -8.08 20.14
N CYS A 221 -6.15 -8.46 20.00
CA CYS A 221 -5.69 -9.68 19.33
C CYS A 221 -5.32 -10.81 20.29
N VAL A 222 -5.77 -10.78 21.55
CA VAL A 222 -5.46 -11.82 22.53
C VAL A 222 -6.38 -13.04 22.30
N GLU A 223 -5.85 -14.05 21.60
CA GLU A 223 -6.60 -15.27 21.28
C GLU A 223 -6.84 -16.17 22.49
N LEU A 224 -5.95 -16.12 23.47
CA LEU A 224 -6.11 -16.80 24.74
C LEU A 224 -7.04 -15.96 25.62
N LEU A 225 -8.07 -16.58 26.21
CA LEU A 225 -9.06 -15.97 27.13
C LEU A 225 -10.34 -15.36 26.50
N ASP A 226 -10.72 -15.72 25.26
CA ASP A 226 -11.95 -15.25 24.60
C ASP A 226 -12.07 -13.70 24.53
N ARG A 227 -10.95 -12.99 24.57
CA ARG A 227 -10.87 -11.51 24.47
C ARG A 227 -10.52 -11.01 23.07
N LEU A 228 -10.52 -11.91 22.09
CA LEU A 228 -10.33 -11.51 20.70
C LEU A 228 -11.48 -10.60 20.27
N GLU A 229 -11.17 -9.38 19.89
CA GLU A 229 -12.07 -8.44 19.24
C GLU A 229 -11.72 -8.38 17.74
N PRO A 230 -12.39 -9.18 16.88
CA PRO A 230 -11.89 -9.42 15.52
C PRO A 230 -11.74 -8.16 14.67
N ALA A 231 -12.71 -7.24 14.75
CA ALA A 231 -12.68 -5.98 14.00
C ALA A 231 -11.55 -5.05 14.47
N ALA A 232 -11.44 -4.80 15.78
CA ALA A 232 -10.37 -3.97 16.34
C ALA A 232 -8.98 -4.58 16.10
N CYS A 233 -8.88 -5.91 16.17
CA CYS A 233 -7.66 -6.64 15.84
C CYS A 233 -7.32 -6.49 14.35
N PHE A 234 -8.31 -6.61 13.46
CA PHE A 234 -8.13 -6.42 12.03
C PHE A 234 -7.61 -5.02 11.72
N ASP A 235 -8.21 -3.97 12.31
CA ASP A 235 -7.81 -2.58 12.07
C ASP A 235 -6.40 -2.27 12.59
N ALA A 236 -6.07 -2.73 13.80
CA ALA A 236 -4.72 -2.59 14.35
C ALA A 236 -3.68 -3.25 13.42
N ARG A 237 -3.98 -4.47 12.95
CA ARG A 237 -3.09 -5.21 12.05
C ARG A 237 -2.99 -4.57 10.67
N ARG A 238 -4.10 -4.10 10.10
CA ARG A 238 -4.15 -3.33 8.84
C ARG A 238 -3.24 -2.11 8.93
N TRP A 239 -3.29 -1.36 10.03
CA TRP A 239 -2.40 -0.22 10.25
C TRP A 239 -0.92 -0.61 10.27
N VAL A 240 -0.54 -1.63 11.04
CA VAL A 240 0.85 -2.11 11.14
C VAL A 240 1.37 -2.63 9.80
N SER A 241 0.53 -3.33 9.04
CA SER A 241 0.86 -3.76 7.68
C SER A 241 1.12 -2.59 6.74
N SER A 242 0.20 -1.63 6.70
CA SER A 242 0.30 -0.48 5.80
C SER A 242 1.51 0.38 6.14
N PHE A 243 1.88 0.46 7.41
CA PHE A 243 3.15 1.05 7.86
C PHE A 243 4.38 0.36 7.24
N GLY A 244 4.49 -0.97 7.34
CA GLY A 244 5.58 -1.74 6.75
C GLY A 244 5.61 -1.68 5.21
N ALA A 245 4.45 -1.81 4.58
CA ALA A 245 4.27 -1.74 3.13
C ALA A 245 4.76 -0.42 2.55
N GLN A 246 4.36 0.72 3.12
CA GLN A 246 4.75 2.03 2.61
C GLN A 246 6.26 2.26 2.68
N PHE A 247 6.96 1.77 3.72
CA PHE A 247 8.42 1.83 3.74
C PHE A 247 9.04 1.03 2.60
N MET A 248 8.55 -0.19 2.38
CA MET A 248 9.09 -1.04 1.31
C MET A 248 8.91 -0.43 -0.07
N LEU A 249 7.72 0.13 -0.34
CA LEU A 249 7.42 0.79 -1.61
C LEU A 249 8.36 1.99 -1.84
N ARG A 250 8.54 2.85 -0.82
CA ARG A 250 9.46 4.01 -0.88
C ARG A 250 10.90 3.64 -1.21
N HIS A 251 11.35 2.51 -0.69
CA HIS A 251 12.73 2.05 -0.84
C HIS A 251 12.90 1.00 -1.94
N ASN A 252 11.85 0.72 -2.72
CA ASN A 252 11.83 -0.31 -3.77
C ASN A 252 12.40 -1.65 -3.26
N LEU A 253 11.96 -2.04 -2.05
CA LEU A 253 12.42 -3.26 -1.40
C LEU A 253 11.60 -4.44 -1.92
N ASN A 254 12.20 -5.19 -2.82
CA ASN A 254 11.57 -6.32 -3.51
C ASN A 254 12.03 -7.67 -2.93
N ALA A 255 13.01 -7.64 -2.01
CA ALA A 255 13.59 -8.83 -1.40
C ALA A 255 12.61 -9.49 -0.43
N SER A 256 12.75 -10.81 -0.27
CA SER A 256 12.10 -11.65 0.76
C SER A 256 12.01 -10.85 2.06
N VAL A 257 10.79 -10.38 2.33
CA VAL A 257 10.57 -9.45 3.41
C VAL A 257 10.90 -10.18 4.69
N HIS A 258 11.83 -9.64 5.48
CA HIS A 258 12.29 -10.25 6.73
C HIS A 258 11.10 -10.89 7.45
N ASN A 259 11.15 -12.18 7.78
CA ASN A 259 9.98 -13.01 8.12
C ASN A 259 8.94 -12.30 9.00
N THR A 260 9.39 -11.50 9.96
CA THR A 260 8.57 -10.56 10.75
C THR A 260 7.52 -9.75 9.97
N LEU A 261 7.89 -9.12 8.86
CA LEU A 261 7.00 -8.33 8.00
C LEU A 261 6.03 -9.22 7.21
N HIS A 262 6.49 -10.41 6.80
CA HIS A 262 5.63 -11.42 6.20
C HIS A 262 4.57 -11.92 7.20
N ASP A 263 4.96 -12.10 8.47
CA ASP A 263 4.07 -12.56 9.52
C ASP A 263 2.98 -11.52 9.85
N VAL A 264 3.28 -10.22 9.82
CA VAL A 264 2.25 -9.16 9.97
C VAL A 264 1.16 -9.28 8.90
N TRP A 265 1.55 -9.54 7.65
CA TRP A 265 0.59 -9.68 6.56
C TRP A 265 -0.18 -11.00 6.59
N TRP A 266 0.49 -12.09 7.00
CA TRP A 266 -0.17 -13.37 7.21
C TRP A 266 -1.19 -13.32 8.35
N ASP A 267 -0.84 -12.61 9.44
CA ASP A 267 -1.71 -12.40 10.60
C ASP A 267 -3.01 -11.68 10.22
N ILE A 268 -2.95 -10.69 9.32
CA ILE A 268 -4.17 -10.02 8.79
C ILE A 268 -5.10 -11.03 8.11
N GLY A 269 -4.57 -11.91 7.27
CA GLY A 269 -5.38 -12.92 6.59
C GLY A 269 -6.09 -13.86 7.57
N HIS A 270 -5.41 -14.22 8.67
CA HIS A 270 -6.00 -15.05 9.72
C HIS A 270 -7.13 -14.32 10.47
N VAL A 271 -6.90 -13.06 10.85
CA VAL A 271 -7.88 -12.24 11.56
C VAL A 271 -9.07 -11.87 10.66
N ALA A 272 -8.83 -11.55 9.39
CA ALA A 272 -9.86 -11.28 8.40
C ALA A 272 -10.79 -12.49 8.23
N ARG A 273 -10.23 -13.70 8.12
CA ARG A 273 -11.02 -14.94 8.08
C ARG A 273 -11.91 -15.07 9.31
N ARG A 274 -11.39 -14.77 10.51
CA ARG A 274 -12.16 -14.85 11.76
C ARG A 274 -13.25 -13.79 11.82
N THR A 275 -12.96 -12.57 11.38
CA THR A 275 -13.93 -11.45 11.32
C THR A 275 -15.09 -11.79 10.39
N VAL A 276 -14.82 -12.34 9.21
CA VAL A 276 -15.84 -12.83 8.26
C VAL A 276 -16.68 -13.97 8.87
N LEU A 277 -16.08 -14.83 9.69
CA LEU A 277 -16.80 -15.91 10.36
C LEU A 277 -17.58 -15.45 11.59
N SER A 278 -17.17 -14.36 12.25
CA SER A 278 -17.81 -13.83 13.46
C SER A 278 -18.94 -12.84 13.16
N ASP A 279 -18.89 -12.11 12.05
CA ASP A 279 -19.91 -11.13 11.64
C ASP A 279 -21.20 -11.75 11.08
N GLY A 280 -21.31 -13.09 11.10
CA GLY A 280 -22.51 -13.78 10.65
C GLY A 280 -22.58 -13.91 9.14
N PHE A 281 -22.43 -15.16 8.70
CA PHE A 281 -23.14 -15.68 7.54
C PHE A 281 -24.66 -15.40 7.68
N GLU A 282 -25.11 -14.22 7.28
CA GLU A 282 -26.50 -13.98 6.82
C GLU A 282 -26.54 -13.51 5.36
N GLY A 283 -25.43 -13.62 4.63
CA GLY A 283 -25.38 -13.49 3.18
C GLY A 283 -24.81 -14.77 2.58
N GLU A 284 -25.56 -15.39 1.68
CA GLU A 284 -25.15 -16.54 0.86
C GLU A 284 -23.70 -16.36 0.39
N ILE A 285 -22.89 -17.42 0.51
CA ILE A 285 -21.70 -17.58 -0.33
C ILE A 285 -22.23 -17.42 -1.76
N PRO A 286 -21.74 -16.46 -2.56
CA PRO A 286 -22.08 -16.47 -3.97
C PRO A 286 -21.71 -17.86 -4.50
N ASP A 287 -22.66 -18.55 -5.13
CA ASP A 287 -22.56 -19.91 -5.72
C ASP A 287 -21.36 -20.13 -6.69
N ALA A 288 -20.45 -19.17 -6.80
CA ALA A 288 -19.25 -19.19 -7.61
C ALA A 288 -18.08 -20.01 -7.02
N LEU A 289 -18.25 -20.72 -5.90
CA LEU A 289 -17.23 -21.62 -5.33
C LEU A 289 -17.69 -23.09 -5.22
N GLU A 290 -18.80 -23.47 -5.87
CA GLU A 290 -19.26 -24.87 -5.96
C GLU A 290 -19.00 -25.54 -7.32
N ASN A 291 -18.11 -25.02 -8.17
CA ASN A 291 -17.61 -25.77 -9.34
C ASN A 291 -16.10 -25.73 -9.44
#